data_AF-A0A239JKJ2-F1
#
_entry.id   AF-A0A239JKJ2-F1
#
_cell.length_a   1.000
_cell.length_b   1.000
_cell.length_c   1.000
_cell.angle_alpha   90.00
_cell.angle_beta   90.00
_cell.angle_gamma   90.00
#
_symmetry.space_group_name_H-M   'P 1'
#
loop_
_entity.id
_entity.type
_entity.pdbx_description
1 polymer ?
#
loop_
_entity_poly.entity_id
_entity_poly.type
_entity_poly.pdbx_seq_one_letter_code
_entity_poly.pdbx_strand_id
1 'polypeptide(L)'
;MRVKPARVVRWPAAAGAVVAVIVGCGTATGGAGPPGPPAPPSVLRDDAALSGAADEVHGIVRSRYEDWYAGTVLDHRRGVLTVYRRPGSGLDEAVRSRVSGVELVFKDAAMSERAMLALVRRIMADAGYWRDRGILVTGAGPLADGSAVAVTTRAGAAEEAVRLSQHYGSRVVVERGSAVAVPAPRLTPPPQGPAASPGVTQP
;
A
#
# COMPACT_ATOMS: atom_id res chain seq x y z
N MET A 1 36.33 6.86 -25.46
CA MET A 1 35.69 6.84 -24.12
C MET A 1 34.73 5.67 -24.06
N ARG A 2 35.07 4.62 -23.29
CA ARG A 2 34.25 3.41 -23.12
C ARG A 2 33.34 3.60 -21.90
N VAL A 3 32.03 3.60 -22.12
CA VAL A 3 31.02 3.67 -21.06
C VAL A 3 30.84 2.25 -20.49
N LYS A 4 31.08 2.07 -19.19
CA LYS A 4 30.85 0.79 -18.50
C LYS A 4 29.33 0.60 -18.29
N PRO A 5 28.76 -0.58 -18.60
CA PRO A 5 27.35 -0.86 -18.29
C PRO A 5 27.15 -1.10 -16.79
N ALA A 6 26.09 -0.51 -16.25
CA ALA A 6 25.64 -0.66 -14.87
C ALA A 6 25.23 -2.11 -14.58
N ARG A 7 25.73 -2.65 -13.47
CA ARG A 7 25.43 -4.01 -13.01
C ARG A 7 24.05 -4.04 -12.36
N VAL A 8 23.16 -4.86 -12.91
CA VAL A 8 21.89 -5.26 -12.31
C VAL A 8 22.20 -6.19 -11.13
N VAL A 9 21.90 -5.76 -9.91
CA VAL A 9 21.97 -6.60 -8.72
C VAL A 9 20.65 -7.36 -8.58
N ARG A 10 20.71 -8.66 -8.85
CA ARG A 10 19.62 -9.63 -8.76
C ARG A 10 19.73 -10.30 -7.39
N TRP A 11 18.77 -10.06 -6.50
CA TRP A 11 18.70 -10.76 -5.21
C TRP A 11 18.12 -12.17 -5.40
N PRO A 12 18.69 -13.22 -4.79
CA PRO A 12 18.13 -14.56 -4.86
C PRO A 12 16.95 -14.73 -3.88
N ALA A 13 15.89 -15.36 -4.38
CA ALA A 13 14.82 -15.93 -3.58
C ALA A 13 15.37 -17.14 -2.81
N ALA A 14 15.39 -17.07 -1.48
CA ALA A 14 15.69 -18.21 -0.64
C ALA A 14 14.37 -18.96 -0.34
N ALA A 15 14.19 -20.07 -1.05
CA ALA A 15 13.24 -21.12 -0.67
C ALA A 15 13.85 -21.91 0.50
N GLY A 16 13.12 -21.96 1.63
CA GLY A 16 13.45 -22.81 2.77
C GLY A 16 12.25 -23.68 3.09
N ALA A 17 12.25 -24.90 2.56
CA ALA A 17 11.31 -25.95 2.95
C ALA A 17 11.70 -26.49 4.33
N VAL A 18 10.75 -26.52 5.27
CA VAL A 18 10.89 -27.31 6.51
C VAL A 18 9.81 -28.38 6.49
N VAL A 19 10.28 -29.62 6.34
CA VAL A 19 9.54 -30.85 6.54
C VAL A 19 9.26 -30.98 8.04
N ALA A 20 7.99 -31.13 8.41
CA ALA A 20 7.60 -31.53 9.76
C ALA A 20 6.84 -32.86 9.69
N VAL A 21 7.37 -33.84 10.43
CA VAL A 21 6.96 -35.24 10.51
C VAL A 21 5.59 -35.37 11.16
N ILE A 22 4.72 -36.19 10.57
CA ILE A 22 3.42 -36.57 11.12
C ILE A 22 3.64 -37.73 12.11
N VAL A 23 3.34 -37.53 13.38
CA VAL A 23 3.10 -38.61 14.36
C VAL A 23 1.73 -38.36 15.00
N GLY A 24 0.90 -39.41 15.01
CA GLY A 24 -0.54 -39.34 15.25
C GLY A 24 -1.02 -39.47 16.71
N CYS A 25 -2.36 -39.35 16.78
CA CYS A 25 -3.35 -39.80 17.78
C CYS A 25 -3.13 -39.54 19.29
N GLY A 26 -4.06 -38.76 19.86
CA GLY A 26 -4.36 -38.75 21.29
C GLY A 26 -5.65 -37.97 21.57
N THR A 27 -6.65 -38.67 22.08
CA THR A 27 -8.02 -38.25 22.42
C THR A 27 -8.13 -37.07 23.39
N ALA A 28 -9.21 -36.31 23.25
CA ALA A 28 -9.58 -35.15 24.06
C ALA A 28 -9.58 -35.42 25.57
N THR A 29 -8.98 -34.50 26.33
CA THR A 29 -9.31 -34.24 27.74
C THR A 29 -9.05 -32.75 27.98
N GLY A 30 -10.07 -32.05 28.50
CA GLY A 30 -9.99 -30.63 28.78
C GLY A 30 -8.86 -30.32 29.76
N GLY A 31 -7.95 -29.45 29.34
CA GLY A 31 -6.91 -28.89 30.18
C GLY A 31 -6.53 -27.54 29.60
N ALA A 32 -6.73 -26.47 30.36
CA ALA A 32 -6.22 -25.15 30.04
C ALA A 32 -4.70 -25.27 29.83
N GLY A 33 -4.26 -25.13 28.58
CA GLY A 33 -2.84 -25.10 28.24
C GLY A 33 -2.19 -23.87 28.90
N PRO A 34 -0.92 -23.97 29.35
CA PRO A 34 -0.23 -22.85 29.94
C PRO A 34 -0.18 -21.68 28.94
N PRO A 35 -0.26 -20.42 29.41
CA PRO A 35 -0.16 -19.26 28.55
C PRO A 35 1.14 -19.36 27.74
N GLY A 36 1.01 -19.28 26.42
CA GLY A 36 2.18 -19.15 25.54
C GLY A 36 3.04 -17.96 26.01
N PRO A 37 4.36 -18.00 25.79
CA PRO A 37 5.25 -16.97 26.27
C PRO A 37 4.73 -15.59 25.80
N PRO A 38 4.57 -14.62 26.71
CA PRO A 38 4.17 -13.28 26.32
C PRO A 38 5.16 -12.75 25.29
N ALA A 39 4.66 -12.13 24.23
CA ALA A 39 5.50 -11.41 23.28
C ALA A 39 6.45 -10.47 24.06
N PRO A 40 7.74 -10.39 23.69
CA PRO A 40 8.68 -9.56 24.42
C PRO A 40 8.18 -8.11 24.42
N PRO A 41 8.15 -7.44 25.59
CA PRO A 41 7.54 -6.11 25.74
C PRO A 41 8.23 -5.01 24.93
N SER A 42 9.46 -5.24 24.46
CA SER A 42 10.22 -4.25 23.69
C SER A 42 9.71 -4.06 22.26
N VAL A 43 9.35 -5.14 21.54
CA VAL A 43 8.90 -5.04 20.14
C VAL A 43 7.60 -4.24 20.03
N LEU A 44 6.64 -4.53 20.91
CA LEU A 44 5.37 -3.83 20.96
C LEU A 44 5.51 -2.35 21.34
N ARG A 45 6.52 -2.01 22.17
CA ARG A 45 6.78 -0.62 22.58
C ARG A 45 7.40 0.19 21.45
N ASP A 46 8.37 -0.36 20.75
CA ASP A 46 9.04 0.31 19.63
C ASP A 46 8.07 0.51 18.45
N ASP A 47 7.14 -0.43 18.24
CA ASP A 47 6.07 -0.30 17.25
C ASP A 47 5.11 0.86 17.55
N ALA A 48 4.74 1.03 18.82
CA ALA A 48 3.87 2.13 19.25
C ALA A 48 4.58 3.48 19.11
N ALA A 49 5.87 3.55 19.43
CA ALA A 49 6.67 4.76 19.29
C ALA A 49 6.81 5.19 17.82
N LEU A 50 7.11 4.25 16.91
CA LEU A 50 7.18 4.51 15.48
C LEU A 50 5.84 4.98 14.89
N SER A 51 4.74 4.35 15.31
CA SER A 51 3.40 4.73 14.85
C SER A 51 3.03 6.14 15.32
N GLY A 52 3.26 6.45 16.60
CA GLY A 52 3.01 7.79 17.14
C GLY A 52 3.88 8.87 16.48
N ALA A 53 5.15 8.56 16.18
CA ALA A 53 6.03 9.45 15.42
C ALA A 53 5.51 9.70 14.00
N ALA A 54 4.97 8.69 13.32
CA ALA A 54 4.37 8.83 12.01
C ALA A 54 3.10 9.71 12.03
N ASP A 55 2.26 9.58 13.07
CA ASP A 55 1.08 10.42 13.26
C ASP A 55 1.46 11.89 13.47
N GLU A 56 2.51 12.17 14.26
CA GLU A 56 3.06 13.52 14.43
C GLU A 56 3.55 14.10 13.09
N VAL A 57 4.29 13.32 12.30
CA VAL A 57 4.68 13.72 10.94
C VAL A 57 3.46 14.06 10.10
N HIS A 58 2.41 13.23 10.12
CA HIS A 58 1.19 13.47 9.37
C HIS A 58 0.51 14.79 9.79
N GLY A 59 0.44 15.08 11.10
CA GLY A 59 -0.07 16.34 11.62
C GLY A 59 0.73 17.56 11.14
N ILE A 60 2.06 17.48 11.15
CA ILE A 60 2.95 18.54 10.64
C ILE A 60 2.73 18.76 9.14
N VAL A 61 2.68 17.67 8.37
CA VAL A 61 2.53 17.72 6.92
C VAL A 61 1.24 18.42 6.51
N ARG A 62 0.11 18.02 7.10
CA ARG A 62 -1.21 18.60 6.80
C ARG A 62 -1.32 20.10 7.11
N SER A 63 -0.47 20.61 8.00
CA SER A 63 -0.51 22.03 8.36
C SER A 63 0.05 22.95 7.26
N ARG A 64 1.12 22.55 6.55
CA ARG A 64 1.83 23.44 5.61
C ARG A 64 2.73 22.78 4.57
N TYR A 65 2.87 21.45 4.57
CA TYR A 65 3.91 20.76 3.77
C TYR A 65 3.37 19.71 2.79
N GLU A 66 2.07 19.69 2.50
CA GLU A 66 1.47 18.74 1.55
C GLU A 66 2.13 18.78 0.14
N ASP A 67 2.69 19.92 -0.24
CA ASP A 67 3.40 20.10 -1.52
C ASP A 67 4.84 19.58 -1.55
N TRP A 68 5.37 19.25 -0.37
CA TRP A 68 6.74 18.82 -0.18
C TRP A 68 6.81 17.39 0.31
N TYR A 69 5.82 16.94 1.07
CA TYR A 69 5.75 15.57 1.56
C TYR A 69 5.40 14.58 0.45
N ALA A 70 6.05 13.42 0.43
CA ALA A 70 5.82 12.35 -0.54
C ALA A 70 5.29 11.06 0.08
N GLY A 71 5.70 10.75 1.31
CA GLY A 71 5.29 9.54 2.03
C GLY A 71 6.18 9.24 3.22
N THR A 72 5.77 8.29 4.05
CA THR A 72 6.56 7.74 5.15
C THR A 72 6.65 6.22 5.03
N VAL A 73 7.77 5.66 5.48
CA VAL A 73 7.98 4.22 5.61
C VAL A 73 8.49 3.93 7.02
N LEU A 74 7.81 3.03 7.71
CA LEU A 74 8.16 2.56 9.05
C LEU A 74 8.92 1.24 8.93
N ASP A 75 10.18 1.25 9.36
CA ASP A 75 10.96 0.03 9.53
C ASP A 75 10.93 -0.39 11.00
N HIS A 76 9.89 -1.14 11.36
CA HIS A 76 9.67 -1.67 12.71
C HIS A 76 10.82 -2.53 13.22
N ARG A 77 11.52 -3.24 12.33
CA ARG A 77 12.66 -4.08 12.73
C ARG A 77 13.87 -3.25 13.15
N ARG A 78 14.04 -2.07 12.55
CA ARG A 78 15.18 -1.19 12.79
C ARG A 78 14.86 0.01 13.67
N GLY A 79 13.60 0.26 14.01
CA GLY A 79 13.21 1.45 14.76
C GLY A 79 13.33 2.75 13.94
N VAL A 80 13.26 2.66 12.60
CA VAL A 80 13.53 3.79 11.70
C VAL A 80 12.26 4.29 11.03
N LEU A 81 11.99 5.58 11.15
CA LEU A 81 10.98 6.30 10.37
C LEU A 81 11.66 7.05 9.23
N THR A 82 11.41 6.61 7.99
CA THR A 82 11.87 7.32 6.80
C THR A 82 10.79 8.26 6.28
N VAL A 83 11.11 9.54 6.12
CA VAL A 83 10.24 10.55 5.51
C VAL A 83 10.77 10.89 4.12
N TYR A 84 9.96 10.60 3.10
CA TYR A 84 10.23 10.99 1.72
C TYR A 84 9.62 12.36 1.44
N ARG A 85 10.42 13.25 0.86
CA ARG A 85 10.00 14.62 0.59
C ARG A 85 10.76 15.25 -0.58
N ARG A 86 10.15 16.24 -1.22
CA ARG A 86 10.85 17.11 -2.18
C ARG A 86 11.80 18.03 -1.43
N PRO A 87 13.06 18.19 -1.89
CA PRO A 87 14.02 19.09 -1.26
C PRO A 87 13.59 20.56 -1.42
N GLY A 88 14.10 21.44 -0.55
CA GLY A 88 13.85 22.89 -0.64
C GLY A 88 12.75 23.43 0.27
N SER A 89 12.26 22.62 1.22
CA SER A 89 11.34 23.06 2.27
C SER A 89 11.95 22.98 3.67
N GLY A 90 11.33 23.65 4.63
CA GLY A 90 11.64 23.51 6.06
C GLY A 90 11.03 22.26 6.73
N LEU A 91 10.57 21.26 5.97
CA LEU A 91 9.86 20.10 6.53
C LEU A 91 10.73 19.30 7.50
N ASP A 92 12.00 19.02 7.15
CA ASP A 92 12.89 18.24 8.02
C ASP A 92 13.06 18.88 9.39
N GLU A 93 13.28 20.20 9.42
CA GLU A 93 13.43 20.95 10.67
C GLU A 93 12.15 20.89 11.50
N ALA A 94 10.99 21.07 10.85
CA ALA A 94 9.70 20.98 11.51
C ALA A 94 9.47 19.59 12.12
N VAL A 95 9.81 18.52 11.40
CA VAL A 95 9.69 17.14 11.91
C VAL A 95 10.66 16.90 13.07
N ARG A 96 11.94 17.23 12.92
CA ARG A 96 12.95 17.04 13.99
C ARG A 96 12.61 17.81 15.26
N SER A 97 11.95 18.96 15.15
CA SER A 97 11.57 19.79 16.31
C SER A 97 10.46 19.17 17.18
N ARG A 98 9.70 18.20 16.66
CA ARG A 98 8.54 17.61 17.35
C ARG A 98 8.63 16.11 17.57
N VAL A 99 9.28 15.40 16.66
CA VAL A 99 9.40 13.95 16.73
C VAL A 99 10.70 13.58 17.43
N SER A 100 10.58 12.80 18.50
CA SER A 100 11.70 12.29 19.29
C SER A 100 11.50 10.82 19.64
N GLY A 101 12.56 10.14 20.07
CA GLY A 101 12.48 8.73 20.50
C GLY A 101 12.51 7.68 19.39
N VAL A 102 12.68 8.09 18.12
CA VAL A 102 12.87 7.19 16.97
C VAL A 102 13.99 7.70 16.07
N GLU A 103 14.61 6.81 15.29
CA GLU A 103 15.58 7.21 14.27
C GLU A 103 14.85 7.81 13.07
N LEU A 104 15.18 9.06 12.72
CA LEU A 104 14.58 9.78 11.59
C LEU A 104 15.53 9.83 10.41
N VAL A 105 15.04 9.37 9.25
CA VAL A 105 15.77 9.45 7.98
C VAL A 105 14.95 10.27 6.99
N PHE A 106 15.56 11.28 6.39
CA PHE A 106 14.93 12.08 5.33
C PHE A 106 15.51 11.70 3.98
N LYS A 107 14.63 11.49 3.00
CA LYS A 107 15.03 11.13 1.64
C LYS A 107 14.34 12.01 0.62
N ASP A 108 15.08 12.37 -0.42
CA ASP A 108 14.55 13.17 -1.50
C ASP A 108 13.61 12.34 -2.39
N ALA A 109 12.50 12.96 -2.76
CA ALA A 109 11.48 12.44 -3.65
C ALA A 109 11.31 13.33 -4.88
N ALA A 110 10.94 12.73 -6.01
CA ALA A 110 10.69 13.48 -7.25
C ALA A 110 9.33 14.22 -7.20
N MET A 111 8.33 13.58 -6.59
CA MET A 111 6.95 14.08 -6.52
C MET A 111 6.48 14.17 -5.07
N SER A 112 5.54 15.07 -4.80
CA SER A 112 4.79 15.06 -3.55
C SER A 112 3.62 14.09 -3.62
N GLU A 113 3.14 13.64 -2.46
CA GLU A 113 1.96 12.79 -2.34
C GLU A 113 0.75 13.47 -2.96
N ARG A 114 0.58 14.77 -2.70
CA ARG A 114 -0.49 15.58 -3.28
C ARG A 114 -0.47 15.55 -4.82
N ALA A 115 0.71 15.70 -5.41
CA ALA A 115 0.87 15.65 -6.87
C ALA A 115 0.62 14.24 -7.42
N MET A 116 1.12 13.20 -6.75
CA MET A 116 0.87 11.81 -7.15
C MET A 116 -0.62 11.44 -7.05
N LEU A 117 -1.32 11.84 -5.98
CA LEU A 117 -2.76 11.61 -5.84
C LEU A 117 -3.57 12.36 -6.91
N ALA A 118 -3.15 13.56 -7.29
CA ALA A 118 -3.77 14.27 -8.41
C ALA A 118 -3.60 13.51 -9.74
N LEU A 119 -2.40 12.95 -9.97
CA LEU A 119 -2.13 12.12 -11.14
C LEU A 119 -2.94 10.80 -11.11
N VAL A 120 -3.03 10.13 -9.95
CA VAL A 120 -3.88 8.94 -9.76
C VAL A 120 -5.33 9.22 -10.16
N ARG A 121 -5.90 10.33 -9.67
CA ARG A 121 -7.28 10.71 -10.02
C ARG A 121 -7.48 10.89 -11.52
N ARG A 122 -6.52 11.53 -12.21
CA ARG A 122 -6.55 11.68 -13.67
C ARG A 122 -6.48 10.33 -14.38
N ILE A 123 -5.54 9.47 -14.00
CA ILE A 123 -5.38 8.13 -14.59
C ILE A 123 -6.66 7.31 -14.46
N MET A 124 -7.29 7.32 -13.28
CA MET A 124 -8.53 6.59 -13.04
C MET A 124 -9.71 7.18 -13.81
N ALA A 125 -9.78 8.52 -13.96
CA ALA A 125 -10.79 9.17 -14.80
C ALA A 125 -10.65 8.79 -16.28
N ASP A 126 -9.42 8.61 -16.76
CA ASP A 126 -9.11 8.22 -18.14
C ASP A 126 -9.18 6.71 -18.39
N ALA A 127 -9.67 5.90 -17.44
CA ALA A 127 -9.69 4.44 -17.58
C ALA A 127 -10.45 3.96 -18.83
N GLY A 128 -11.50 4.68 -19.26
CA GLY A 128 -12.20 4.42 -20.52
C GLY A 128 -11.32 4.68 -21.75
N TYR A 129 -10.68 5.85 -21.80
CA TYR A 129 -9.75 6.24 -22.86
C TYR A 129 -8.63 5.21 -23.07
N TRP A 130 -8.09 4.67 -21.97
CA TRP A 130 -7.04 3.66 -22.00
C TRP A 130 -7.54 2.28 -22.41
N ARG A 131 -8.75 1.91 -21.99
CA ARG A 131 -9.39 0.65 -22.40
C ARG A 131 -9.55 0.60 -23.93
N ASP A 132 -10.03 1.67 -24.54
CA ASP A 132 -10.20 1.79 -26.00
C ASP A 132 -8.85 1.68 -26.75
N ARG A 133 -7.74 1.84 -26.03
CA ARG A 133 -6.36 1.76 -26.52
C ARG A 133 -5.62 0.49 -26.09
N GLY A 134 -6.38 -0.50 -25.61
CA GLY A 134 -5.88 -1.82 -25.24
C GLY A 134 -5.22 -1.90 -23.86
N ILE A 135 -5.26 -0.84 -23.04
CA ILE A 135 -4.70 -0.82 -21.69
C ILE A 135 -5.85 -0.87 -20.69
N LEU A 136 -6.06 -2.04 -20.06
CA LEU A 136 -7.06 -2.18 -19.02
C LEU A 136 -6.47 -1.79 -17.66
N VAL A 137 -6.68 -0.55 -17.24
CA VAL A 137 -6.34 -0.05 -15.91
C VAL A 137 -7.34 -0.58 -14.89
N THR A 138 -6.85 -1.20 -13.81
CA THR A 138 -7.65 -1.76 -12.72
C THR A 138 -7.39 -1.11 -11.37
N GLY A 139 -6.35 -0.29 -11.27
CA GLY A 139 -6.02 0.47 -10.06
C GLY A 139 -4.84 1.40 -10.29
N ALA A 140 -4.66 2.35 -9.38
CA ALA A 140 -3.49 3.22 -9.34
C ALA A 140 -3.26 3.74 -7.92
N GLY A 141 -2.00 4.00 -7.57
CA GLY A 141 -1.62 4.54 -6.26
C GLY A 141 -0.25 5.22 -6.27
N PRO A 142 0.01 6.13 -5.32
CA PRO A 142 1.34 6.72 -5.16
C PRO A 142 2.34 5.65 -4.69
N LEU A 143 3.58 5.71 -5.18
CA LEU A 143 4.68 5.01 -4.52
C LEU A 143 5.11 5.81 -3.29
N ALA A 144 5.29 5.13 -2.16
CA ALA A 144 5.64 5.76 -0.88
C ALA A 144 6.97 6.52 -0.89
N ASP A 145 7.89 6.17 -1.81
CA ASP A 145 9.15 6.88 -1.99
C ASP A 145 9.05 8.15 -2.83
N GLY A 146 7.86 8.46 -3.35
CA GLY A 146 7.61 9.64 -4.18
C GLY A 146 8.26 9.61 -5.55
N SER A 147 8.68 8.44 -6.03
CA SER A 147 9.38 8.30 -7.30
C SER A 147 8.44 8.26 -8.51
N ALA A 148 7.21 7.73 -8.35
CA ALA A 148 6.24 7.56 -9.43
C ALA A 148 4.82 7.27 -8.89
N VAL A 149 3.85 7.25 -9.80
CA VAL A 149 2.56 6.57 -9.58
C VAL A 149 2.64 5.15 -10.11
N ALA A 150 2.24 4.17 -9.31
CA ALA A 150 2.05 2.79 -9.73
C ALA A 150 0.65 2.61 -10.29
N VAL A 151 0.56 2.02 -11.49
CA VAL A 151 -0.70 1.70 -12.16
C VAL A 151 -0.81 0.20 -12.32
N THR A 152 -1.88 -0.37 -11.80
CA THR A 152 -2.20 -1.78 -11.99
C THR A 152 -2.95 -1.94 -13.31
N THR A 153 -2.39 -2.73 -14.22
CA THR A 153 -3.05 -3.09 -15.49
C THR A 153 -3.18 -4.59 -15.62
N ARG A 154 -4.07 -5.05 -16.51
CA ARG A 154 -4.20 -6.50 -16.78
C ARG A 154 -2.90 -7.14 -17.29
N ALA A 155 -2.18 -6.46 -18.18
CA ALA A 155 -0.98 -7.03 -18.79
C ALA A 155 0.27 -6.81 -17.94
N GLY A 156 0.36 -5.68 -17.24
CA GLY A 156 1.55 -5.30 -16.48
C GLY A 156 2.76 -5.02 -17.35
N ALA A 157 2.58 -4.52 -18.57
CA ALA A 157 3.65 -4.49 -19.59
C ALA A 157 4.47 -3.19 -19.54
N ALA A 158 5.75 -3.28 -19.90
CA ALA A 158 6.67 -2.13 -19.89
C ALA A 158 6.24 -1.05 -20.90
N GLU A 159 5.68 -1.46 -22.04
CA GLU A 159 5.18 -0.55 -23.07
C GLU A 159 3.97 0.25 -22.59
N GLU A 160 3.14 -0.32 -21.71
CA GLU A 160 2.03 0.41 -21.08
C GLU A 160 2.57 1.53 -20.18
N ALA A 161 3.61 1.25 -19.39
CA ALA A 161 4.27 2.25 -18.55
C ALA A 161 4.84 3.43 -19.36
N VAL A 162 5.46 3.14 -20.52
CA VAL A 162 5.98 4.17 -21.42
C VAL A 162 4.84 5.04 -21.96
N ARG A 163 3.77 4.42 -22.48
CA ARG A 163 2.61 5.15 -23.04
C ARG A 163 1.90 6.01 -22.00
N LEU A 164 1.68 5.46 -20.80
CA LEU A 164 1.11 6.18 -19.67
C LEU A 164 2.02 7.35 -19.28
N SER A 165 3.32 7.10 -19.09
CA SER A 165 4.26 8.15 -18.68
C SER A 165 4.32 9.29 -19.68
N GLN A 166 4.33 8.98 -20.98
CA GLN A 166 4.31 9.98 -22.06
C GLN A 166 3.03 10.79 -22.07
N HIS A 167 1.87 10.14 -21.95
CA HIS A 167 0.57 10.83 -21.98
C HIS A 167 0.39 11.79 -20.80
N TYR A 168 0.87 11.42 -19.61
CA TYR A 168 0.75 12.25 -18.41
C TYR A 168 1.90 13.24 -18.20
N GLY A 169 2.99 13.11 -18.98
CA GLY A 169 4.21 13.90 -18.78
C GLY A 169 4.82 13.71 -17.39
N SER A 170 4.65 12.52 -16.80
CA SER A 170 5.04 12.19 -15.43
C SER A 170 5.41 10.72 -15.35
N ARG A 171 6.29 10.35 -14.41
CA ARG A 171 6.72 8.95 -14.29
C ARG A 171 5.57 8.07 -13.78
N VAL A 172 5.23 7.06 -14.58
CA VAL A 172 4.28 6.01 -14.24
C VAL A 172 5.00 4.66 -14.33
N VAL A 173 4.83 3.82 -13.32
CA VAL A 173 5.23 2.41 -13.38
C VAL A 173 3.98 1.55 -13.49
N VAL A 174 4.10 0.39 -14.13
CA VAL A 174 2.98 -0.51 -14.34
C VAL A 174 3.24 -1.85 -13.68
N GLU A 175 2.21 -2.37 -13.01
CA GLU A 175 2.22 -3.67 -12.36
C GLU A 175 1.08 -4.52 -12.90
N ARG A 176 1.31 -5.84 -12.99
CA ARG A 176 0.26 -6.78 -13.42
C ARG A 176 -0.75 -6.98 -12.28
N GLY A 177 -1.99 -6.59 -12.53
CA GLY A 177 -3.13 -6.98 -11.71
C GLY A 177 -3.52 -8.42 -11.96
N SER A 178 -3.66 -9.20 -10.89
CA SER A 178 -4.28 -10.52 -10.92
C SER A 178 -5.64 -10.43 -10.26
N ALA A 179 -6.71 -10.57 -11.05
CA ALA A 179 -8.04 -10.77 -10.50
C ALA A 179 -8.21 -12.26 -10.19
N VAL A 180 -8.30 -12.61 -8.89
CA VAL A 180 -8.77 -13.92 -8.46
C VAL A 180 -10.21 -13.74 -8.00
N ALA A 181 -11.16 -14.35 -8.72
CA ALA A 181 -12.53 -14.42 -8.25
C ALA A 181 -12.58 -15.34 -7.03
N VAL A 182 -12.87 -14.77 -5.86
CA VAL A 182 -13.22 -15.58 -4.68
C VAL A 182 -14.67 -16.02 -4.87
N PRO A 183 -14.98 -17.33 -4.81
CA PRO A 183 -16.37 -17.78 -4.84
C PRO A 183 -17.12 -17.13 -3.67
N ALA A 184 -18.06 -16.23 -3.97
CA ALA A 184 -18.96 -15.72 -2.95
C ALA A 184 -19.91 -16.86 -2.54
N PRO A 185 -20.21 -17.04 -1.24
CA PRO A 185 -21.41 -17.77 -0.85
C PRO A 185 -22.59 -17.11 -1.57
N ARG A 186 -23.47 -17.92 -2.18
CA ARG A 186 -24.73 -17.39 -2.71
C ARG A 186 -25.46 -16.73 -1.53
N LEU A 187 -25.49 -15.40 -1.51
CA LEU A 187 -26.38 -14.66 -0.63
C LEU A 187 -27.79 -14.96 -1.14
N THR A 188 -28.44 -15.96 -0.54
CA THR A 188 -29.88 -16.14 -0.71
C THR A 188 -30.54 -14.86 -0.19
N PRO A 189 -31.34 -14.16 -1.02
CA PRO A 189 -32.15 -13.07 -0.51
C PRO A 189 -32.97 -13.60 0.67
N PRO A 190 -33.15 -12.82 1.76
CA PRO A 190 -34.08 -13.21 2.81
C PRO A 190 -35.45 -13.50 2.17
N PRO A 191 -36.19 -14.51 2.65
CA PRO A 191 -37.52 -14.81 2.11
C PRO A 191 -38.34 -13.53 2.13
N GLN A 192 -38.73 -13.06 0.94
CA GLN A 192 -39.68 -11.96 0.85
C GLN A 192 -40.97 -12.45 1.51
N GLY A 193 -41.34 -11.83 2.63
CA GLY A 193 -42.60 -12.12 3.28
C GLY A 193 -43.75 -12.01 2.28
N PRO A 194 -44.87 -12.72 2.51
CA PRO A 194 -45.98 -12.75 1.56
C PRO A 194 -46.38 -11.31 1.19
N ALA A 195 -46.48 -11.07 -0.12
CA ALA A 195 -46.99 -9.82 -0.66
C ALA A 195 -48.33 -9.53 0.01
N ALA A 196 -48.47 -8.35 0.61
CA ALA A 196 -49.75 -7.88 1.12
C ALA A 196 -50.73 -7.86 -0.06
N SER A 197 -51.74 -8.72 -0.02
CA SER A 197 -52.82 -8.73 -0.98
C SER A 197 -53.46 -7.33 -1.07
N PRO A 198 -53.71 -6.78 -2.26
CA PRO A 198 -54.46 -5.54 -2.37
C PRO A 198 -55.88 -5.80 -1.85
N GLY A 199 -56.27 -5.03 -0.85
CA GLY A 199 -57.63 -5.05 -0.30
C GLY A 199 -58.64 -4.79 -1.42
N VAL A 200 -59.51 -5.75 -1.65
CA VAL A 200 -60.69 -5.59 -2.50
C VAL A 200 -61.66 -4.69 -1.74
N THR A 201 -61.81 -3.44 -2.17
CA THR A 201 -62.99 -2.64 -1.85
C THR A 201 -64.12 -3.11 -2.76
N GLN A 202 -65.09 -3.84 -2.20
CA GLN A 202 -66.37 -4.11 -2.86
C GLN A 202 -67.38 -2.98 -2.54
N PRO A 203 -68.38 -2.77 -3.41
CA PRO A 203 -69.16 -1.54 -3.55
C PRO A 203 -70.17 -1.26 -2.43
#